data_AF-A0A4Q4NGQ8-F1
#
_entry.id   AF-A0A4Q4NGQ8-F1
#
_cell.length_a   1.000
_cell.length_b   1.000
_cell.length_c   1.000
_cell.angle_alpha   90.00
_cell.angle_beta   90.00
_cell.angle_gamma   90.00
#
_symmetry.space_group_name_H-M   'P 1'
#
loop_
_entity.id
_entity.type
_entity.pdbx_description
1 polymer ?
#
loop_
_entity_poly.entity_id
_entity_poly.type
_entity_poly.pdbx_seq_one_letter_code
_entity_poly.pdbx_strand_id
1 'polypeptide(L)'
;MDSMMSGTSYAELGRNTYTPITLAAILSSTRYQSTPMDLWGNVKLPLYRTIENSTPDEWKLVPNSTAANITYASLIGIPVVGPPSVGFTSFNIEARQWDLKCLSNEGPTDKPADFTDDFSWQLQMYNDTQPPCRNNATDCPTPWCYGYPCPIRSESVAQDREDKFSIANCELSFDKYEAGVRCNGTSCAVYKMRKLGLLDEDYPIGYDIVIRRFTSTLLGVMPSLDFYKTETPRYHKGSTTMEKWIGDPSNFIGLGFVNVELYKLSPQAFGERLTILYNTFWQSTYGTRALGGNLPASVMETAWLNTTQTTDSVSSVKFVATDADVLQKTKPIYKTNWKWLTALLVCSIVLLAAAYSGLVLKYITLVPDIIGYASSLTLLNPYFPTPTGGTTLSGLERTALLRDYPVRIGDVCPDEAVGAIAFARSDMGSVGRLDRKRWYI
;
A
#
# COMPACT_ATOMS: atom_id res chain seq x y z
N MET A 1 4.62 -7.13 28.90
CA MET A 1 6.01 -7.12 28.40
C MET A 1 6.28 -8.53 27.94
N ASP A 2 5.95 -8.79 26.69
CA ASP A 2 5.95 -10.15 26.14
C ASP A 2 7.10 -10.25 25.14
N SER A 3 8.31 -10.29 25.69
CA SER A 3 9.50 -10.60 24.92
C SER A 3 9.93 -12.01 25.25
N MET A 4 10.31 -12.77 24.22
CA MET A 4 10.90 -14.11 24.38
C MET A 4 12.31 -14.06 24.97
N MET A 5 12.84 -12.86 25.26
CA MET A 5 14.19 -12.62 25.74
C MET A 5 14.26 -12.45 27.27
N SER A 6 13.26 -12.95 28.01
CA SER A 6 13.22 -12.85 29.48
C SER A 6 14.31 -13.64 30.24
N GLY A 7 15.16 -14.35 29.50
CA GLY A 7 16.35 -15.05 29.98
C GLY A 7 16.92 -15.95 28.89
N THR A 8 18.14 -16.46 29.09
CA THR A 8 18.81 -17.30 28.09
C THR A 8 17.97 -18.52 27.71
N SER A 9 17.36 -19.23 28.68
CA SER A 9 16.49 -20.39 28.38
C SER A 9 15.29 -20.05 27.50
N TYR A 10 14.61 -18.93 27.79
CA TYR A 10 13.47 -18.46 26.99
C TYR A 10 13.91 -17.99 25.60
N ALA A 11 15.04 -17.28 25.52
CA ALA A 11 15.62 -16.87 24.24
C ALA A 11 15.92 -18.10 23.38
N GLU A 12 16.45 -19.16 23.98
CA GLU A 12 16.75 -20.41 23.28
C GLU A 12 15.49 -21.13 22.79
N LEU A 13 14.46 -21.24 23.64
CA LEU A 13 13.17 -21.82 23.26
C LEU A 13 12.46 -21.02 22.14
N GLY A 14 12.58 -19.69 22.17
CA GLY A 14 11.93 -18.79 21.22
C GLY A 14 12.66 -18.61 19.88
N ARG A 15 13.82 -19.24 19.66
CA ARG A 15 14.67 -19.00 18.46
C ARG A 15 13.94 -19.12 17.13
N ASN A 16 13.04 -20.09 17.02
CA ASN A 16 12.25 -20.33 15.81
C ASN A 16 11.28 -19.19 15.46
N THR A 17 11.00 -18.27 16.38
CA THR A 17 10.10 -17.14 16.15
C THR A 17 10.82 -15.90 15.65
N TYR A 18 11.98 -15.57 16.22
CA TYR A 18 12.69 -14.33 15.93
C TYR A 18 13.81 -14.49 14.90
N THR A 19 14.45 -15.66 14.82
CA THR A 19 15.56 -15.91 13.88
C THR A 19 15.09 -15.78 12.43
N PRO A 20 14.01 -16.45 11.98
CA PRO A 20 13.58 -16.39 10.59
C PRO A 20 13.17 -14.97 10.17
N ILE A 21 12.49 -14.23 11.06
CA ILE A 21 12.05 -12.85 10.80
C ILE A 21 13.27 -11.92 10.68
N THR A 22 14.23 -12.02 11.61
CA THR A 22 15.46 -11.21 11.57
C THR A 22 16.25 -11.46 10.29
N LEU A 23 16.48 -12.74 9.95
CA LEU A 23 17.25 -13.10 8.75
C LEU A 23 16.50 -12.75 7.46
N ALA A 24 15.18 -12.89 7.41
CA ALA A 24 14.38 -12.45 6.26
C ALA A 24 14.54 -10.94 6.02
N ALA A 25 14.51 -10.13 7.08
CA ALA A 25 14.71 -8.68 6.97
C ALA A 25 16.13 -8.34 6.48
N ILE A 26 17.17 -8.97 7.06
CA ILE A 26 18.58 -8.75 6.69
C ILE A 26 18.88 -9.22 5.26
N LEU A 27 18.36 -10.37 4.85
CA LEU A 27 18.60 -10.96 3.51
C LEU A 27 17.76 -10.29 2.41
N SER A 28 16.91 -9.33 2.75
CA SER A 28 16.18 -8.55 1.74
C SER A 28 17.14 -7.70 0.89
N SER A 29 16.76 -7.41 -0.36
CA SER A 29 17.62 -6.60 -1.24
C SER A 29 17.87 -5.19 -0.66
N THR A 30 19.04 -4.61 -0.89
CA THR A 30 19.38 -3.23 -0.46
C THR A 30 18.34 -2.19 -0.91
N ARG A 31 17.80 -2.35 -2.12
CA ARG A 31 16.70 -1.52 -2.63
C ARG A 31 15.46 -1.59 -1.72
N TYR A 32 15.14 -2.78 -1.23
CA TYR A 32 14.03 -2.98 -0.30
C TYR A 32 14.37 -2.51 1.13
N GLN A 33 15.62 -2.65 1.58
CA GLN A 33 16.04 -2.11 2.87
C GLN A 33 15.88 -0.58 2.94
N SER A 34 15.98 0.12 1.81
CA SER A 34 15.77 1.58 1.69
C SER A 34 14.31 2.05 1.54
N THR A 35 13.31 1.16 1.42
CA THR A 35 11.90 1.58 1.35
C THR A 35 11.41 2.10 2.70
N PRO A 36 10.32 2.89 2.79
CA PRO A 36 9.76 3.32 4.07
C PRO A 36 8.98 2.23 4.83
N MET A 37 8.77 1.07 4.21
CA MET A 37 8.04 -0.07 4.80
C MET A 37 8.88 -1.34 4.72
N ASP A 38 8.71 -2.24 5.67
CA ASP A 38 9.37 -3.55 5.68
C ASP A 38 8.66 -4.59 4.80
N LEU A 39 9.19 -5.82 4.75
CA LEU A 39 8.75 -6.92 3.87
C LEU A 39 7.27 -7.28 4.09
N TRP A 40 6.72 -6.97 5.25
CA TRP A 40 5.37 -7.32 5.66
C TRP A 40 4.42 -6.13 5.60
N GLY A 41 4.89 -4.97 5.16
CA GLY A 41 4.08 -3.76 5.04
C GLY A 41 3.99 -2.96 6.34
N ASN A 42 4.93 -3.15 7.28
CA ASN A 42 5.00 -2.36 8.50
C ASN A 42 5.82 -1.09 8.27
N VAL A 43 5.52 -0.01 9.00
CA VAL A 43 6.14 1.31 8.79
C VAL A 43 7.50 1.38 9.47
N LYS A 44 8.58 1.64 8.71
CA LYS A 44 9.92 1.82 9.27
C LYS A 44 10.13 3.27 9.71
N LEU A 45 10.80 3.44 10.85
CA LEU A 45 11.17 4.75 11.36
C LEU A 45 12.61 5.08 10.96
N PRO A 46 12.87 6.29 10.44
CA PRO A 46 14.21 6.82 10.24
C PRO A 46 15.06 6.76 11.52
N LEU A 47 16.39 6.70 11.35
CA LEU A 47 17.32 6.84 12.45
C LEU A 47 17.37 8.31 12.91
N TYR A 48 16.88 8.59 14.12
CA TYR A 48 16.69 9.96 14.60
C TYR A 48 17.97 10.82 14.53
N ARG A 49 19.13 10.24 14.85
CA ARG A 49 20.45 10.89 14.76
C ARG A 49 20.73 11.54 13.40
N THR A 50 20.22 10.96 12.31
CA THR A 50 20.42 11.47 10.95
C THR A 50 19.57 12.70 10.63
N ILE A 51 18.47 12.90 11.36
CA ILE A 51 17.49 13.99 11.14
C ILE A 51 17.46 15.00 12.30
N GLU A 52 18.23 14.77 13.37
CA GLU A 52 18.25 15.60 14.58
C GLU A 52 18.51 17.08 14.27
N ASN A 53 19.36 17.35 13.28
CA ASN A 53 19.73 18.71 12.84
C ASN A 53 18.94 19.21 11.61
N SER A 54 17.87 18.53 11.20
CA SER A 54 17.09 18.88 10.00
C SER A 54 16.35 20.22 10.13
N THR A 55 15.84 20.52 11.32
CA THR A 55 15.10 21.75 11.65
C THR A 55 15.47 22.22 13.06
N PRO A 56 15.34 23.53 13.36
CA PRO A 56 15.49 24.03 14.73
C PRO A 56 14.30 23.64 15.62
N ASP A 57 13.16 23.29 15.04
CA ASP A 57 11.92 22.95 15.75
C ASP A 57 12.01 21.61 16.50
N GLU A 58 11.10 21.41 17.45
CA GLU A 58 10.95 20.13 18.17
C GLU A 58 10.67 18.96 17.20
N TRP A 59 9.83 19.21 16.19
CA TRP A 59 9.57 18.28 15.10
C TRP A 59 10.65 18.37 14.03
N LYS A 60 11.41 17.29 13.90
CA LYS A 60 12.42 17.09 12.87
C LYS A 60 11.76 16.55 11.60
N LEU A 61 11.98 17.23 10.48
CA LEU A 61 11.39 16.84 9.21
C LEU A 61 12.27 15.77 8.54
N VAL A 62 11.62 14.80 7.89
CA VAL A 62 12.31 13.80 7.08
C VAL A 62 12.32 14.30 5.63
N PRO A 63 13.46 14.80 5.12
CA PRO A 63 13.52 15.34 3.77
C PRO A 63 13.26 14.23 2.75
N ASN A 64 12.24 14.44 1.91
CA ASN A 64 11.82 13.49 0.87
C ASN A 64 11.56 12.08 1.43
N SER A 65 10.50 11.92 2.23
CA SER A 65 10.14 10.71 3.01
C SER A 65 10.02 9.40 2.20
N THR A 66 10.07 9.45 0.88
CA THR A 66 10.06 8.30 -0.03
C THR A 66 11.35 8.11 -0.82
N ALA A 67 12.39 8.92 -0.55
CA ALA A 67 13.68 8.83 -1.19
C ALA A 67 14.47 7.59 -0.74
N ALA A 68 15.31 7.07 -1.63
CA ALA A 68 16.17 5.92 -1.36
C ALA A 68 17.33 6.20 -0.37
N ASN A 69 17.56 7.46 0.01
CA ASN A 69 18.71 7.87 0.81
C ASN A 69 18.40 7.99 2.31
N ILE A 70 17.25 7.50 2.77
CA ILE A 70 16.87 7.54 4.18
C ILE A 70 17.45 6.30 4.88
N THR A 71 18.27 6.54 5.91
CA THR A 71 18.74 5.49 6.81
C THR A 71 17.68 5.24 7.87
N TYR A 72 17.11 4.03 7.86
CA TYR A 72 16.14 3.60 8.88
C TYR A 72 16.86 3.08 10.12
N ALA A 73 16.23 3.17 11.28
CA ALA A 73 16.80 2.63 12.52
C ALA A 73 16.71 1.10 12.60
N SER A 74 15.82 0.48 11.83
CA SER A 74 15.53 -0.96 11.79
C SER A 74 15.10 -1.37 10.38
N LEU A 75 15.34 -2.62 10.01
CA LEU A 75 14.80 -3.22 8.78
C LEU A 75 13.38 -3.80 8.97
N ILE A 76 12.96 -3.98 10.22
CA ILE A 76 11.59 -4.32 10.60
C ILE A 76 10.86 -3.01 10.92
N GLY A 77 9.60 -2.93 10.51
CA GLY A 77 8.73 -1.78 10.75
C GLY A 77 7.76 -2.04 11.90
N ILE A 78 7.02 -1.00 12.27
CA ILE A 78 5.98 -1.05 13.28
C ILE A 78 4.65 -1.38 12.59
N PRO A 79 3.95 -2.45 13.01
CA PRO A 79 2.69 -2.83 12.40
C PRO A 79 1.61 -1.79 12.70
N VAL A 80 0.92 -1.36 11.64
CA VAL A 80 -0.21 -0.43 11.73
C VAL A 80 -1.44 -1.06 11.10
N VAL A 81 -2.57 -0.95 11.79
CA VAL A 81 -3.88 -1.43 11.32
C VAL A 81 -4.79 -0.23 11.12
N GLY A 82 -5.69 -0.30 10.13
CA GLY A 82 -6.71 0.73 9.92
C GLY A 82 -6.50 1.72 8.77
N PRO A 83 -5.31 1.90 8.15
CA PRO A 83 -5.21 2.72 6.95
C PRO A 83 -6.13 2.18 5.84
N PRO A 84 -7.02 3.01 5.25
CA PRO A 84 -7.87 2.60 4.16
C PRO A 84 -7.03 2.30 2.91
N SER A 85 -7.49 1.37 2.08
CA SER A 85 -6.82 1.01 0.82
C SER A 85 -6.77 2.14 -0.20
N VAL A 86 -7.62 3.16 -0.05
CA VAL A 86 -7.72 4.32 -0.93
C VAL A 86 -7.86 5.60 -0.11
N GLY A 87 -7.11 6.63 -0.52
CA GLY A 87 -7.13 7.94 0.13
C GLY A 87 -5.78 8.27 0.77
N PHE A 88 -5.69 9.47 1.33
CA PHE A 88 -4.54 9.87 2.13
C PHE A 88 -4.88 9.75 3.60
N THR A 89 -3.98 9.20 4.40
CA THR A 89 -4.12 9.21 5.86
C THR A 89 -2.89 9.78 6.53
N SER A 90 -3.10 10.45 7.65
CA SER A 90 -2.02 10.86 8.53
C SER A 90 -2.37 10.58 9.99
N PHE A 91 -1.40 10.07 10.73
CA PHE A 91 -1.51 9.74 12.14
C PHE A 91 -0.13 9.77 12.79
N ASN A 92 -0.08 9.76 14.12
CA ASN A 92 1.19 9.67 14.86
C ASN A 92 1.32 8.29 15.51
N ILE A 93 2.55 7.78 15.53
CA ILE A 93 2.93 6.56 16.23
C ILE A 93 4.09 6.84 17.18
N GLU A 94 4.13 6.12 18.29
CA GLU A 94 5.23 6.19 19.25
C GLU A 94 6.03 4.90 19.23
N ALA A 95 7.34 5.04 19.31
CA ALA A 95 8.25 3.90 19.28
C ALA A 95 9.52 4.19 20.07
N ARG A 96 10.12 3.13 20.62
CA ARG A 96 11.45 3.22 21.21
C ARG A 96 12.47 2.60 20.27
N GLN A 97 13.64 3.22 20.19
CA GLN A 97 14.73 2.77 19.35
C GLN A 97 16.02 2.76 20.15
N TRP A 98 16.86 1.77 19.85
CA TRP A 98 18.25 1.74 20.28
C TRP A 98 19.09 2.60 19.35
N ASP A 99 20.10 3.30 19.87
CA ASP A 99 21.12 3.98 19.06
C ASP A 99 22.50 3.55 19.55
N LEU A 100 23.36 3.10 18.63
CA LEU A 100 24.73 2.73 18.91
C LEU A 100 25.68 3.77 18.33
N LYS A 101 26.47 4.39 19.22
CA LYS A 101 27.52 5.34 18.88
C LYS A 101 28.88 4.73 19.23
N CYS A 102 29.69 4.41 18.22
CA CYS A 102 31.01 3.85 18.46
C CYS A 102 32.07 4.95 18.53
N LEU A 103 32.85 4.93 19.61
CA LEU A 103 33.93 5.88 19.87
C LEU A 103 35.21 5.45 19.14
N SER A 104 35.47 4.15 19.10
CA SER A 104 36.60 3.57 18.37
C SER A 104 36.23 2.26 17.68
N ASN A 105 37.02 1.92 16.67
CA ASN A 105 36.95 0.66 15.93
C ASN A 105 38.39 0.34 15.49
N GLU A 106 39.04 -0.52 16.26
CA GLU A 106 40.48 -0.75 16.21
C GLU A 106 40.77 -2.18 15.75
N GLY A 107 41.86 -2.30 14.98
CA GLY A 107 42.39 -3.58 14.50
C GLY A 107 43.64 -4.00 15.28
N PRO A 108 44.23 -5.16 14.95
CA PRO A 108 45.49 -5.57 15.55
C PRO A 108 46.62 -4.67 15.02
N THR A 109 47.57 -4.30 15.89
CA THR A 109 48.76 -3.51 15.50
C THR A 109 49.71 -4.29 14.61
N ASP A 110 49.84 -5.60 14.82
CA ASP A 110 50.63 -6.52 13.98
C ASP A 110 49.78 -7.74 13.62
N LYS A 111 49.70 -8.09 12.33
CA LYS A 111 49.08 -9.35 11.88
C LYS A 111 50.12 -10.48 12.03
N PRO A 112 49.95 -11.47 12.92
CA PRO A 112 50.85 -12.60 12.97
C PRO A 112 50.77 -13.41 11.66
N ALA A 113 51.90 -13.85 11.12
CA ALA A 113 51.97 -14.57 9.85
C ALA A 113 51.28 -15.95 9.86
N ASP A 114 51.07 -16.54 11.04
CA ASP A 114 50.51 -17.89 11.25
C ASP A 114 49.03 -17.89 11.66
N PHE A 115 48.30 -16.80 11.42
CA PHE A 115 46.91 -16.69 11.83
C PHE A 115 46.00 -17.56 10.95
N THR A 116 45.34 -18.56 11.53
CA THR A 116 44.21 -19.21 10.86
C THR A 116 42.99 -18.30 10.95
N ASP A 117 42.25 -18.22 9.86
CA ASP A 117 41.11 -17.32 9.62
C ASP A 117 39.87 -17.75 10.45
N ASP A 118 40.04 -17.95 11.75
CA ASP A 118 39.09 -18.63 12.63
C ASP A 118 38.48 -17.67 13.66
N PHE A 119 37.59 -16.77 13.24
CA PHE A 119 37.02 -15.74 14.11
C PHE A 119 35.61 -16.06 14.61
N SER A 120 35.31 -15.61 15.84
CA SER A 120 33.98 -15.57 16.43
C SER A 120 33.61 -14.14 16.78
N TRP A 121 32.36 -13.76 16.50
CA TRP A 121 31.83 -12.45 16.88
C TRP A 121 31.15 -12.51 18.23
N GLN A 122 31.53 -11.58 19.10
CA GLN A 122 30.97 -11.41 20.42
C GLN A 122 30.58 -9.95 20.62
N LEU A 123 29.44 -9.75 21.25
CA LEU A 123 28.95 -8.44 21.64
C LEU A 123 28.55 -8.52 23.11
N GLN A 124 29.13 -7.65 23.92
CA GLN A 124 28.95 -7.72 25.36
C GLN A 124 28.91 -6.32 25.98
N MET A 125 28.24 -6.23 27.12
CA MET A 125 28.40 -5.09 28.01
C MET A 125 29.85 -5.09 28.49
N TYR A 126 30.47 -3.91 28.52
CA TYR A 126 31.87 -3.81 28.86
C TYR A 126 32.11 -2.64 29.80
N ASN A 127 32.90 -2.85 30.86
CA ASN A 127 33.21 -1.83 31.83
C ASN A 127 34.72 -1.82 32.11
N ASP A 128 35.42 -0.78 31.64
CA ASP A 128 36.87 -0.59 31.87
C ASP A 128 37.25 -0.53 33.36
N THR A 129 36.29 -0.23 34.25
CA THR A 129 36.53 -0.10 35.69
C THR A 129 36.42 -1.41 36.48
N GLN A 130 35.95 -2.49 35.85
CA GLN A 130 35.87 -3.79 36.52
C GLN A 130 37.22 -4.51 36.46
N PRO A 131 37.73 -5.05 37.59
CA PRO A 131 38.96 -5.82 37.57
C PRO A 131 38.81 -7.07 36.69
N PRO A 132 39.87 -7.50 35.98
CA PRO A 132 39.84 -8.72 35.18
C PRO A 132 39.47 -9.91 36.05
N CYS A 133 38.62 -10.79 35.51
CA CYS A 133 38.13 -11.99 36.18
C CYS A 133 39.28 -12.81 36.75
N ARG A 134 39.28 -13.04 38.07
CA ARG A 134 40.31 -13.83 38.75
C ARG A 134 39.87 -15.30 38.80
N ASN A 135 40.47 -16.13 37.95
CA ASN A 135 40.48 -17.61 37.92
C ASN A 135 39.15 -18.40 37.94
N ASN A 136 38.04 -17.88 38.47
CA ASN A 136 36.74 -18.56 38.55
C ASN A 136 35.65 -17.71 37.88
N ALA A 137 34.93 -18.32 36.91
CA ALA A 137 33.84 -17.68 36.17
C ALA A 137 32.66 -17.21 37.04
N THR A 138 32.56 -17.69 38.28
CA THR A 138 31.50 -17.32 39.24
C THR A 138 31.76 -16.02 39.99
N ASP A 139 33.00 -15.51 40.01
CA ASP A 139 33.39 -14.27 40.71
C ASP A 139 33.39 -13.03 39.80
N CYS A 140 33.05 -13.20 38.51
CA CYS A 140 32.92 -12.07 37.59
C CYS A 140 31.59 -11.35 37.83
N PRO A 141 31.58 -10.06 38.24
CA PRO A 141 30.35 -9.29 38.20
C PRO A 141 29.87 -9.26 36.74
N THR A 142 28.67 -9.76 36.49
CA THR A 142 28.05 -9.65 35.16
C THR A 142 28.02 -8.17 34.78
N PRO A 143 28.52 -7.76 33.61
CA PRO A 143 28.51 -6.35 33.24
C PRO A 143 27.06 -5.92 33.00
N TRP A 144 26.58 -4.98 33.81
CA TRP A 144 25.20 -4.47 33.77
C TRP A 144 25.16 -3.03 33.29
N CYS A 145 24.07 -2.67 32.60
CA CYS A 145 23.77 -1.28 32.32
C CYS A 145 23.03 -0.62 33.50
N TYR A 146 23.73 0.27 34.21
CA TYR A 146 23.15 1.05 35.32
C TYR A 146 22.33 2.26 34.85
N GLY A 147 22.59 2.75 33.64
CA GLY A 147 21.86 3.83 32.98
C GLY A 147 22.39 4.03 31.56
N TYR A 148 21.63 4.72 30.72
CA TYR A 148 22.06 5.03 29.36
C TYR A 148 23.00 6.26 29.34
N PRO A 149 23.99 6.30 28.43
CA PRO A 149 24.37 5.21 27.52
C PRO A 149 25.07 4.05 28.23
N CYS A 150 24.76 2.82 27.81
CA CYS A 150 25.43 1.61 28.29
C CYS A 150 26.73 1.40 27.50
N PRO A 151 27.88 1.18 28.16
CA PRO A 151 29.11 0.84 27.47
C PRO A 151 29.05 -0.61 26.96
N ILE A 152 29.30 -0.78 25.67
CA ILE A 152 29.32 -2.06 24.98
C ILE A 152 30.61 -2.21 24.18
N ARG A 153 31.03 -3.46 24.00
CA ARG A 153 32.18 -3.80 23.18
C ARG A 153 31.82 -4.90 22.19
N SER A 154 32.12 -4.64 20.92
CA SER A 154 32.08 -5.64 19.86
C SER A 154 33.50 -6.17 19.67
N GLU A 155 33.65 -7.49 19.73
CA GLU A 155 34.93 -8.17 19.61
C GLU A 155 34.82 -9.28 18.56
N SER A 156 35.75 -9.28 17.60
CA SER A 156 36.03 -10.45 16.75
C SER A 156 37.25 -11.16 17.33
N VAL A 157 37.05 -12.37 17.85
CA VAL A 157 38.05 -13.16 18.60
C VAL A 157 38.46 -14.38 17.80
N ALA A 158 39.76 -14.64 17.67
CA ALA A 158 40.26 -15.85 17.03
C ALA A 158 40.41 -17.01 18.02
N GLN A 159 40.14 -18.25 17.59
CA GLN A 159 40.05 -19.37 18.51
C GLN A 159 41.37 -19.76 19.20
N ASP A 160 42.52 -19.58 18.53
CA ASP A 160 43.78 -20.16 18.99
C ASP A 160 44.63 -19.23 19.88
N ARG A 161 44.20 -17.98 20.10
CA ARG A 161 44.89 -17.00 20.97
C ARG A 161 43.90 -16.03 21.62
N GLU A 162 44.26 -15.43 22.75
CA GLU A 162 43.53 -14.30 23.36
C GLU A 162 43.58 -13.00 22.51
N ASP A 163 44.14 -13.08 21.30
CA ASP A 163 44.36 -11.96 20.40
C ASP A 163 43.02 -11.52 19.77
N LYS A 164 42.57 -10.34 20.20
CA LYS A 164 41.39 -9.66 19.65
C LYS A 164 41.74 -9.01 18.32
N PHE A 165 40.94 -9.27 17.29
CA PHE A 165 41.24 -8.81 15.94
C PHE A 165 40.53 -7.52 15.57
N SER A 166 39.24 -7.42 15.88
CA SER A 166 38.47 -6.18 15.71
C SER A 166 37.83 -5.84 17.03
N ILE A 167 38.12 -4.65 17.56
CA ILE A 167 37.55 -4.15 18.81
C ILE A 167 36.86 -2.83 18.53
N ALA A 168 35.54 -2.80 18.68
CA ALA A 168 34.78 -1.55 18.65
C ALA A 168 34.21 -1.24 20.03
N ASN A 169 34.57 -0.08 20.57
CA ASN A 169 34.00 0.45 21.80
C ASN A 169 32.83 1.36 21.45
N CYS A 170 31.63 1.01 21.93
CA CYS A 170 30.43 1.76 21.63
C CYS A 170 29.58 2.06 22.87
N GLU A 171 28.72 3.05 22.70
CA GLU A 171 27.73 3.49 23.66
C GLU A 171 26.34 3.17 23.11
N LEU A 172 25.56 2.43 23.89
CA LEU A 172 24.19 2.01 23.54
C LEU A 172 23.18 2.86 24.33
N SER A 173 22.38 3.66 23.64
CA SER A 173 21.28 4.42 24.24
C SER A 173 19.92 3.87 23.81
N PHE A 174 18.89 4.11 24.64
CA PHE A 174 17.51 3.76 24.35
C PHE A 174 16.64 4.99 24.54
N ASP A 175 15.92 5.37 23.50
CA ASP A 175 15.16 6.62 23.48
C ASP A 175 13.76 6.40 22.88
N LYS A 176 12.79 7.20 23.35
CA LYS A 176 11.41 7.21 22.85
C LYS A 176 11.24 8.33 21.81
N TYR A 177 10.55 8.00 20.73
CA TYR A 177 10.24 8.91 19.63
C TYR A 177 8.76 8.88 19.29
N GLU A 178 8.24 10.03 18.89
CA GLU A 178 6.96 10.14 18.21
C GLU A 178 7.21 10.46 16.74
N ALA A 179 6.56 9.70 15.86
CA ALA A 179 6.71 9.78 14.42
C ALA A 179 5.37 10.09 13.78
N GLY A 180 5.33 11.15 12.95
CA GLY A 180 4.19 11.43 12.08
C GLY A 180 4.28 10.60 10.81
N VAL A 181 3.27 9.78 10.56
CA VAL A 181 3.15 8.90 9.40
C VAL A 181 2.16 9.49 8.42
N ARG A 182 2.46 9.39 7.13
CA ARG A 182 1.54 9.65 6.03
C ARG A 182 1.42 8.42 5.15
N CYS A 183 0.20 8.03 4.82
CA CYS A 183 -0.06 6.96 3.87
C CYS A 183 -0.84 7.46 2.67
N ASN A 184 -0.55 6.88 1.51
CA ASN A 184 -1.36 6.96 0.30
C ASN A 184 -1.87 5.56 -0.02
N GLY A 185 -3.13 5.29 0.30
CA GLY A 185 -3.65 3.93 0.43
C GLY A 185 -2.88 3.18 1.52
N THR A 186 -2.31 2.03 1.17
CA THR A 186 -1.49 1.20 2.07
C THR A 186 -0.01 1.58 2.11
N SER A 187 0.46 2.45 1.22
CA SER A 187 1.87 2.87 1.19
C SER A 187 2.12 4.00 2.18
N CYS A 188 2.83 3.71 3.27
CA CYS A 188 3.07 4.61 4.38
C CYS A 188 4.55 5.03 4.48
N ALA A 189 4.79 6.25 4.94
CA ALA A 189 6.13 6.76 5.24
C ALA A 189 6.10 7.77 6.40
N VAL A 190 7.17 7.79 7.18
CA VAL A 190 7.38 8.78 8.24
C VAL A 190 7.86 10.09 7.60
N TYR A 191 7.18 11.20 7.89
CA TYR A 191 7.50 12.52 7.34
C TYR A 191 8.06 13.50 8.38
N LYS A 192 7.86 13.20 9.67
CA LYS A 192 8.39 14.00 10.79
C LYS A 192 8.60 13.11 12.02
N MET A 193 9.56 13.46 12.88
CA MET A 193 9.81 12.78 14.14
C MET A 193 10.23 13.77 15.23
N ARG A 194 9.91 13.47 16.49
CA ARG A 194 10.44 14.19 17.66
C ARG A 194 10.85 13.22 18.76
N LYS A 195 11.79 13.65 19.61
CA LYS A 195 12.22 12.90 20.79
C LYS A 195 11.28 13.19 21.96
N LEU A 196 10.85 12.15 22.65
CA LEU A 196 10.01 12.24 23.86
C LEU A 196 10.81 11.80 25.09
N GLY A 197 10.21 12.00 26.28
CA GLY A 197 10.71 11.38 27.51
C GLY A 197 10.67 9.85 27.39
N LEU A 198 11.73 9.18 27.85
CA LEU A 198 11.85 7.72 27.75
C LEU A 198 10.73 6.97 28.48
N LEU A 199 10.35 7.47 29.66
CA LEU A 199 9.36 6.84 30.55
C LEU A 199 7.97 7.42 30.29
N ASP A 200 6.96 6.56 30.36
CA ASP A 200 5.54 6.91 30.27
C ASP A 200 4.69 5.93 31.11
N GLU A 201 3.37 6.05 31.02
CA GLU A 201 2.44 5.17 31.75
C GLU A 201 2.56 3.69 31.34
N ASP A 202 2.86 3.41 30.07
CA ASP A 202 3.01 2.05 29.53
C ASP A 202 4.43 1.48 29.72
N TYR A 203 5.41 2.33 30.05
CA TYR A 203 6.81 1.99 30.27
C TYR A 203 7.39 2.75 31.48
N PRO A 204 6.98 2.39 32.70
CA PRO A 204 7.56 2.98 33.90
C PRO A 204 8.98 2.47 34.16
N ILE A 205 9.69 3.13 35.08
CA ILE A 205 11.10 2.85 35.42
C ILE A 205 11.39 1.37 35.74
N GLY A 206 10.41 0.64 36.31
CA GLY A 206 10.55 -0.79 36.58
C GLY A 206 10.77 -1.62 35.31
N TYR A 207 10.07 -1.30 34.22
CA TYR A 207 10.26 -1.96 32.93
C TYR A 207 11.60 -1.58 32.29
N ASP A 208 12.05 -0.33 32.44
CA ASP A 208 13.37 0.09 31.97
C ASP A 208 14.50 -0.70 32.61
N ILE A 209 14.47 -0.86 33.94
CA ILE A 209 15.47 -1.67 34.66
C ILE A 209 15.50 -3.09 34.10
N VAL A 210 14.34 -3.67 33.80
CA VAL A 210 14.23 -5.02 33.24
C VAL A 210 14.75 -5.08 31.80
N ILE A 211 14.43 -4.09 30.95
CA ILE A 211 14.97 -4.00 29.58
C ILE A 211 16.49 -3.95 29.59
N ARG A 212 17.09 -3.09 30.43
CA ARG A 212 18.55 -2.98 30.56
C ARG A 212 19.21 -4.27 31.01
N ARG A 213 18.51 -5.08 31.82
CA ARG A 213 18.97 -6.42 32.21
C ARG A 213 18.91 -7.39 31.04
N PHE A 214 17.85 -7.36 30.23
CA PHE A 214 17.74 -8.22 29.05
C PHE A 214 18.65 -7.81 27.90
N THR A 215 19.12 -6.57 27.87
CA THR A 215 20.12 -6.09 26.91
C THR A 215 21.36 -6.97 26.90
N SER A 216 21.88 -7.44 28.05
CA SER A 216 23.04 -8.34 28.06
C SER A 216 22.76 -9.68 27.36
N THR A 217 21.58 -10.27 27.59
CA THR A 217 21.13 -11.50 26.91
C THR A 217 20.98 -11.27 25.40
N LEU A 218 20.39 -10.14 25.00
CA LEU A 218 20.23 -9.78 23.59
C LEU A 218 21.58 -9.66 22.87
N LEU A 219 22.54 -8.95 23.48
CA LEU A 219 23.88 -8.77 22.93
C LEU A 219 24.60 -10.13 22.78
N GLY A 220 24.40 -11.07 23.70
CA GLY A 220 24.98 -12.41 23.60
C GLY A 220 24.30 -13.33 22.56
N VAL A 221 22.98 -13.20 22.38
CA VAL A 221 22.21 -14.06 21.46
C VAL A 221 22.34 -13.59 20.01
N MET A 222 22.31 -12.28 19.76
CA MET A 222 22.30 -11.72 18.40
C MET A 222 23.47 -12.24 17.53
N PRO A 223 24.74 -12.23 17.94
CA PRO A 223 25.85 -12.71 17.11
C PRO A 223 25.75 -14.19 16.71
N SER A 224 24.94 -14.97 17.43
CA SER A 224 24.80 -16.42 17.24
C SER A 224 23.57 -16.86 16.44
N LEU A 225 22.83 -15.93 15.82
CA LEU A 225 21.60 -16.28 15.09
C LEU A 225 21.85 -17.27 13.94
N ASP A 226 22.97 -17.10 13.22
CA ASP A 226 23.28 -17.86 12.01
C ASP A 226 23.95 -19.23 12.27
N PHE A 227 24.56 -19.43 13.45
CA PHE A 227 25.45 -20.58 13.73
C PHE A 227 25.10 -21.30 15.03
N TYR A 228 23.81 -21.41 15.32
CA TYR A 228 23.36 -22.00 16.57
C TYR A 228 23.70 -23.51 16.66
N LYS A 229 24.56 -23.87 17.62
CA LYS A 229 24.92 -25.26 18.00
C LYS A 229 25.29 -26.18 16.82
N THR A 230 26.11 -25.71 15.88
CA THR A 230 26.67 -26.60 14.86
C THR A 230 27.76 -27.50 15.47
N GLU A 231 27.75 -28.81 15.14
CA GLU A 231 28.82 -29.76 15.52
C GLU A 231 30.18 -29.37 14.92
N THR A 232 30.15 -28.67 13.79
CA THR A 232 31.31 -27.97 13.24
C THR A 232 31.51 -26.68 14.02
N PRO A 233 32.70 -26.45 14.59
CA PRO A 233 32.90 -25.26 15.39
C PRO A 233 32.81 -23.98 14.53
N ARG A 234 32.40 -22.87 15.18
CA ARG A 234 31.88 -21.64 14.55
C ARG A 234 32.81 -21.05 13.47
N TYR A 235 34.10 -21.32 13.56
CA TYR A 235 35.15 -20.76 12.73
C TYR A 235 35.28 -21.37 11.33
N HIS A 236 34.89 -22.65 11.12
CA HIS A 236 35.03 -23.30 9.81
C HIS A 236 34.12 -22.72 8.70
N LYS A 237 33.33 -21.68 8.99
CA LYS A 237 32.38 -21.06 8.06
C LYS A 237 32.64 -19.55 7.82
N GLY A 238 33.68 -18.99 8.43
CA GLY A 238 34.03 -17.57 8.36
C GLY A 238 33.05 -16.65 9.11
N SER A 239 33.12 -15.34 8.85
CA SER A 239 32.26 -14.33 9.48
C SER A 239 30.76 -14.59 9.31
N THR A 240 29.98 -14.17 10.30
CA THR A 240 28.52 -14.29 10.31
C THR A 240 27.84 -13.45 9.23
N THR A 241 26.58 -13.75 8.89
CA THR A 241 25.83 -12.96 7.89
C THR A 241 25.70 -11.52 8.34
N MET A 242 25.51 -11.30 9.64
CA MET A 242 25.46 -9.96 10.23
C MET A 242 26.81 -9.25 10.17
N GLU A 243 27.93 -9.91 10.46
CA GLU A 243 29.26 -9.30 10.28
C GLU A 243 29.51 -8.95 8.81
N LYS A 244 29.16 -9.84 7.87
CA LYS A 244 29.24 -9.58 6.42
C LYS A 244 28.37 -8.41 6.01
N TRP A 245 27.15 -8.30 6.55
CA TRP A 245 26.26 -7.17 6.32
C TRP A 245 26.81 -5.87 6.91
N ILE A 246 27.41 -5.90 8.10
CA ILE A 246 28.10 -4.74 8.67
C ILE A 246 29.30 -4.33 7.80
N GLY A 247 30.05 -5.29 7.24
CA GLY A 247 31.16 -5.05 6.32
C GLY A 247 30.71 -4.38 5.02
N ASP A 248 29.77 -5.02 4.32
CA ASP A 248 29.20 -4.54 3.06
C ASP A 248 27.75 -5.01 2.88
N PRO A 249 26.75 -4.13 3.15
CA PRO A 249 25.33 -4.44 2.95
C PRO A 249 24.96 -4.78 1.50
N SER A 250 25.80 -4.45 0.52
CA SER A 250 25.53 -4.73 -0.90
C SER A 250 26.07 -6.09 -1.37
N ASN A 251 27.03 -6.66 -0.64
CA ASN A 251 27.71 -7.90 -1.01
C ASN A 251 28.01 -8.78 0.21
N PHE A 252 26.96 -9.34 0.80
CA PHE A 252 27.06 -10.20 2.00
C PHE A 252 26.37 -11.56 1.84
N ILE A 253 25.53 -11.73 0.81
CA ILE A 253 24.78 -12.95 0.56
C ILE A 253 25.66 -13.96 -0.18
N GLY A 254 25.78 -15.17 0.37
CA GLY A 254 26.44 -16.29 -0.28
C GLY A 254 27.37 -17.07 0.65
N LEU A 255 27.72 -18.28 0.24
CA LEU A 255 28.74 -19.08 0.91
C LEU A 255 30.13 -18.53 0.57
N GLY A 256 30.69 -17.77 1.50
CA GLY A 256 32.09 -17.37 1.49
C GLY A 256 32.71 -17.75 2.82
N PHE A 257 33.75 -18.59 2.79
CA PHE A 257 34.62 -18.87 3.93
C PHE A 257 35.58 -17.68 4.18
N VAL A 258 35.02 -16.47 4.15
CA VAL A 258 35.78 -15.21 4.19
C VAL A 258 35.44 -14.49 5.48
N ASN A 259 36.48 -14.00 6.14
CA ASN A 259 36.34 -13.15 7.31
C ASN A 259 36.31 -11.69 6.93
N VAL A 260 35.43 -10.96 7.62
CA VAL A 260 35.21 -9.55 7.38
C VAL A 260 36.06 -8.78 8.37
N GLU A 261 36.90 -7.90 7.84
CA GLU A 261 37.76 -7.04 8.62
C GLU A 261 37.00 -5.80 9.09
N LEU A 262 36.16 -5.96 10.12
CA LEU A 262 35.27 -4.90 10.63
C LEU A 262 36.03 -3.64 11.08
N TYR A 263 37.26 -3.79 11.59
CA TYR A 263 38.12 -2.68 12.01
C TYR A 263 38.46 -1.70 10.87
N LYS A 264 38.31 -2.09 9.61
CA LYS A 264 38.52 -1.20 8.46
C LYS A 264 37.39 -0.17 8.28
N LEU A 265 36.24 -0.39 8.90
CA LEU A 265 35.13 0.55 8.87
C LEU A 265 35.39 1.72 9.82
N SER A 266 34.92 2.91 9.46
CA SER A 266 34.91 4.01 10.43
C SER A 266 34.00 3.66 11.62
N PRO A 267 34.30 4.18 12.83
CA PRO A 267 33.44 3.96 14.00
C PRO A 267 31.98 4.38 13.74
N GLN A 268 31.77 5.44 12.96
CA GLN A 268 30.43 5.91 12.59
C GLN A 268 29.69 4.90 11.71
N ALA A 269 30.33 4.41 10.63
CA ALA A 269 29.71 3.44 9.73
C ALA A 269 29.41 2.11 10.42
N PHE A 270 30.34 1.64 11.27
CA PHE A 270 30.14 0.45 12.10
C PHE A 270 28.95 0.63 13.06
N GLY A 271 28.91 1.75 13.80
CA GLY A 271 27.83 2.04 14.75
C GLY A 271 26.46 2.19 14.08
N GLU A 272 26.37 2.84 12.92
CA GLU A 272 25.11 2.95 12.15
C GLU A 272 24.58 1.60 11.71
N ARG A 273 25.44 0.76 11.11
CA ARG A 273 25.05 -0.57 10.65
C ARG A 273 24.68 -1.48 11.82
N LEU A 274 25.44 -1.43 12.91
CA LEU A 274 25.11 -2.18 14.12
C LEU A 274 23.81 -1.71 14.77
N THR A 275 23.50 -0.40 14.72
CA THR A 275 22.20 0.15 15.14
C THR A 275 21.04 -0.48 14.38
N ILE A 276 21.18 -0.58 13.05
CA ILE A 276 20.16 -1.19 12.19
C ILE A 276 19.94 -2.65 12.58
N LEU A 277 21.02 -3.43 12.68
CA LEU A 277 20.93 -4.85 13.00
C LEU A 277 20.38 -5.09 14.40
N TYR A 278 20.85 -4.34 15.40
CA TYR A 278 20.42 -4.51 16.78
C TYR A 278 18.95 -4.17 16.97
N ASN A 279 18.45 -3.07 16.37
CA ASN A 279 17.02 -2.79 16.40
C ASN A 279 16.19 -3.81 15.61
N THR A 280 16.70 -4.28 14.47
CA THR A 280 16.02 -5.33 13.67
C THR A 280 15.87 -6.61 14.50
N PHE A 281 16.94 -7.04 15.15
CA PHE A 281 16.89 -8.18 16.07
C PHE A 281 16.00 -7.91 17.29
N TRP A 282 16.11 -6.74 17.91
CA TRP A 282 15.27 -6.38 19.05
C TRP A 282 13.78 -6.46 18.71
N GLN A 283 13.38 -5.86 17.58
CA GLN A 283 11.99 -5.85 17.12
C GLN A 283 11.43 -7.22 16.78
N SER A 284 12.28 -8.15 16.31
CA SER A 284 11.83 -9.52 16.05
C SER A 284 11.59 -10.33 17.33
N THR A 285 11.97 -9.83 18.51
CA THR A 285 11.86 -10.59 19.77
C THR A 285 10.57 -10.34 20.55
N TYR A 286 9.74 -9.39 20.13
CA TYR A 286 8.47 -9.07 20.78
C TYR A 286 7.36 -8.86 19.74
N GLY A 287 6.13 -9.26 20.09
CA GLY A 287 4.97 -9.05 19.22
C GLY A 287 5.09 -9.72 17.84
N THR A 288 5.84 -10.81 17.71
CA THR A 288 6.16 -11.47 16.43
C THR A 288 4.96 -11.79 15.56
N ARG A 289 3.82 -12.15 16.17
CA ARG A 289 2.55 -12.40 15.46
C ARG A 289 1.99 -11.17 14.76
N ALA A 290 2.29 -9.98 15.26
CA ALA A 290 1.86 -8.73 14.65
C ALA A 290 2.71 -8.35 13.43
N LEU A 291 3.94 -8.87 13.33
CA LEU A 291 4.90 -8.48 12.29
C LEU A 291 4.58 -9.09 10.92
N GLY A 292 3.97 -10.27 10.88
CA GLY A 292 3.73 -11.03 9.64
C GLY A 292 2.75 -10.39 8.65
N GLY A 293 2.15 -9.25 8.98
CA GLY A 293 1.15 -8.59 8.17
C GLY A 293 -0.22 -9.30 8.20
N ASN A 294 -1.14 -8.82 7.37
CA ASN A 294 -2.52 -9.35 7.26
C ASN A 294 -3.27 -9.45 8.60
N LEU A 295 -3.21 -8.38 9.39
CA LEU A 295 -3.87 -8.32 10.69
C LEU A 295 -5.41 -8.28 10.53
N PRO A 296 -6.16 -9.02 11.36
CA PRO A 296 -7.61 -9.09 11.23
C PRO A 296 -8.25 -7.75 11.60
N ALA A 297 -9.37 -7.43 10.93
CA ALA A 297 -10.11 -6.19 11.18
C ALA A 297 -10.59 -6.05 12.64
N SER A 298 -10.79 -7.17 13.34
CA SER A 298 -11.15 -7.18 14.78
C SER A 298 -10.12 -6.50 15.68
N VAL A 299 -8.85 -6.37 15.25
CA VAL A 299 -7.84 -5.62 16.00
C VAL A 299 -8.21 -4.14 16.09
N MET A 300 -8.86 -3.57 15.08
CA MET A 300 -9.31 -2.17 15.13
C MET A 300 -10.42 -1.95 16.16
N GLU A 301 -11.29 -2.94 16.35
CA GLU A 301 -12.43 -2.84 17.27
C GLU A 301 -12.01 -3.15 18.71
N THR A 302 -11.14 -4.13 18.89
CA THR A 302 -10.78 -4.67 20.21
C THR A 302 -9.45 -4.14 20.73
N ALA A 303 -8.59 -3.58 19.88
CA ALA A 303 -7.17 -3.27 20.17
C ALA A 303 -6.31 -4.50 20.55
N TRP A 304 -6.83 -5.71 20.39
CA TRP A 304 -6.14 -6.95 20.79
C TRP A 304 -6.04 -7.94 19.65
N LEU A 305 -4.85 -8.51 19.48
CA LEU A 305 -4.65 -9.71 18.68
C LEU A 305 -4.68 -10.93 19.62
N ASN A 306 -5.87 -11.53 19.74
CA ASN A 306 -6.13 -12.65 20.63
C ASN A 306 -5.65 -13.99 20.05
N THR A 307 -5.21 -14.90 20.93
CA THR A 307 -4.90 -16.30 20.57
C THR A 307 -6.10 -17.19 20.91
N THR A 308 -6.46 -18.11 20.01
CA THR A 308 -7.52 -19.11 20.24
C THR A 308 -6.99 -20.40 20.87
N GLN A 309 -5.67 -20.54 21.04
CA GLN A 309 -5.06 -21.73 21.64
C GLN A 309 -4.69 -21.48 23.10
N THR A 310 -5.30 -22.27 23.98
CA THR A 310 -5.21 -22.24 25.45
C THR A 310 -4.01 -23.03 26.01
N THR A 311 -3.09 -23.47 25.17
CA THR A 311 -1.86 -24.14 25.63
C THR A 311 -0.78 -23.11 25.89
N ASP A 312 -0.54 -22.87 27.18
CA ASP A 312 0.45 -21.99 27.80
C ASP A 312 1.66 -21.65 26.92
N SER A 313 1.78 -20.35 26.56
CA SER A 313 3.02 -19.58 26.26
C SER A 313 2.90 -18.53 25.15
N VAL A 314 1.71 -18.33 24.55
CA VAL A 314 1.55 -17.26 23.54
C VAL A 314 0.67 -16.13 24.05
N SER A 315 1.27 -14.97 24.24
CA SER A 315 0.58 -13.78 24.72
C SER A 315 -0.22 -13.08 23.62
N SER A 316 -1.33 -12.46 24.04
CA SER A 316 -2.08 -11.53 23.20
C SER A 316 -1.27 -10.25 22.98
N VAL A 317 -1.31 -9.70 21.77
CA VAL A 317 -0.62 -8.44 21.47
C VAL A 317 -1.62 -7.29 21.56
N LYS A 318 -1.33 -6.30 22.42
CA LYS A 318 -2.09 -5.06 22.52
C LYS A 318 -1.57 -4.04 21.52
N PHE A 319 -2.47 -3.43 20.76
CA PHE A 319 -2.18 -2.30 19.91
C PHE A 319 -2.51 -1.00 20.64
N VAL A 320 -1.70 0.03 20.42
CA VAL A 320 -1.96 1.38 20.92
C VAL A 320 -2.85 2.09 19.91
N ALA A 321 -4.00 2.59 20.38
CA ALA A 321 -4.91 3.35 19.53
C ALA A 321 -4.37 4.77 19.30
N THR A 322 -4.56 5.27 18.08
CA THR A 322 -4.18 6.64 17.67
C THR A 322 -5.25 7.19 16.74
N ASP A 323 -5.51 8.49 16.83
CA ASP A 323 -6.43 9.17 15.93
C ASP A 323 -5.76 9.40 14.57
N ALA A 324 -6.52 9.18 13.50
CA ALA A 324 -6.05 9.33 12.13
C ALA A 324 -6.91 10.33 11.36
N ASP A 325 -6.26 11.27 10.70
CA ASP A 325 -6.89 12.13 9.70
C ASP A 325 -6.99 11.38 8.38
N VAL A 326 -8.22 11.16 7.90
CA VAL A 326 -8.48 10.40 6.67
C VAL A 326 -9.09 11.30 5.60
N LEU A 327 -8.32 11.54 4.54
CA LEU A 327 -8.79 12.18 3.31
C LEU A 327 -9.17 11.09 2.30
N GLN A 328 -10.43 10.66 2.35
CA GLN A 328 -10.97 9.76 1.34
C GLN A 328 -11.12 10.51 0.01
N LYS A 329 -10.49 10.00 -1.06
CA LYS A 329 -10.84 10.39 -2.42
C LYS A 329 -12.26 9.87 -2.68
N THR A 330 -13.26 10.73 -2.53
CA THR A 330 -14.63 10.40 -2.89
C THR A 330 -14.66 9.95 -4.34
N LYS A 331 -15.33 8.82 -4.60
CA LYS A 331 -15.64 8.40 -5.97
C LYS A 331 -16.35 9.56 -6.67
N PRO A 332 -16.12 9.81 -7.97
CA PRO A 332 -16.83 10.86 -8.69
C PRO A 332 -18.34 10.59 -8.56
N ILE A 333 -19.04 11.45 -7.83
CA ILE A 333 -20.50 11.40 -7.72
C ILE A 333 -21.02 12.02 -9.02
N TYR A 334 -21.63 11.21 -9.88
CA TYR A 334 -22.28 11.71 -11.08
C TYR A 334 -23.43 12.63 -10.67
N LYS A 335 -23.27 13.93 -10.91
CA LYS A 335 -24.32 14.93 -10.67
C LYS A 335 -25.14 15.09 -11.95
N THR A 336 -26.42 14.73 -11.89
CA THR A 336 -27.35 14.95 -13.00
C THR A 336 -27.42 16.44 -13.34
N ASN A 337 -27.07 16.79 -14.59
CA ASN A 337 -27.30 18.14 -15.09
C ASN A 337 -28.75 18.26 -15.53
N TRP A 338 -29.57 18.86 -14.67
CA TRP A 338 -31.00 19.06 -14.91
C TRP A 338 -31.30 19.71 -16.26
N LYS A 339 -30.45 20.63 -16.75
CA LYS A 339 -30.68 21.28 -18.06
C LYS A 339 -30.67 20.27 -19.22
N TRP A 340 -29.69 19.37 -19.21
CA TRP A 340 -29.58 18.32 -20.24
C TRP A 340 -30.65 17.25 -20.10
N LEU A 341 -31.00 16.87 -18.86
CA LEU A 341 -32.10 15.93 -18.63
C LEU A 341 -33.44 16.50 -19.13
N THR A 342 -33.73 17.76 -18.84
CA THR A 342 -34.94 18.44 -19.32
C THR A 342 -34.95 18.51 -20.84
N ALA A 343 -33.84 18.88 -21.49
CA ALA A 343 -33.75 18.91 -22.94
C ALA A 343 -34.04 17.53 -23.56
N LEU A 344 -33.46 16.46 -23.00
CA LEU A 344 -33.68 15.08 -23.47
C LEU A 344 -35.13 14.63 -23.28
N LEU A 345 -35.76 14.97 -22.15
CA LEU A 345 -37.17 14.65 -21.90
C LEU A 345 -38.09 15.40 -22.86
N VAL A 346 -37.86 16.69 -23.10
CA VAL A 346 -38.64 17.48 -24.06
C VAL A 346 -38.52 16.89 -25.47
N CYS A 347 -37.29 16.60 -25.94
CA CYS A 347 -37.08 15.96 -27.24
C CYS A 347 -37.79 14.61 -27.35
N SER A 348 -37.70 13.78 -26.31
CA SER A 348 -38.37 12.46 -26.27
C SER A 348 -39.88 12.59 -26.34
N ILE A 349 -40.49 13.56 -25.65
CA ILE A 349 -41.93 13.82 -25.68
C ILE A 349 -42.37 14.28 -27.08
N VAL A 350 -41.61 15.19 -27.70
CA VAL A 350 -41.91 15.66 -29.07
C VAL A 350 -41.85 14.50 -30.07
N LEU A 351 -40.83 13.65 -29.99
CA LEU A 351 -40.72 12.47 -30.86
C LEU A 351 -41.84 11.46 -30.60
N LEU A 352 -42.21 11.24 -29.33
CA LEU A 352 -43.32 10.36 -28.97
C LEU A 352 -44.66 10.90 -29.50
N ALA A 353 -44.90 12.20 -29.38
CA ALA A 353 -46.10 12.84 -29.91
C ALA A 353 -46.17 12.72 -31.44
N ALA A 354 -45.06 12.99 -32.15
CA ALA A 354 -44.99 12.83 -33.60
C ALA A 354 -45.25 11.38 -34.04
N ALA A 355 -44.65 10.40 -33.34
CA ALA A 355 -44.88 8.98 -33.61
C ALA A 355 -46.34 8.57 -33.38
N TYR A 356 -46.95 9.04 -32.29
CA TYR A 356 -48.35 8.76 -31.98
C TYR A 356 -49.30 9.41 -33.00
N SER A 357 -49.05 10.66 -33.39
CA SER A 357 -49.79 11.33 -34.45
C SER A 357 -49.71 10.56 -35.77
N GLY A 358 -48.51 10.07 -36.15
CA GLY A 358 -48.32 9.24 -37.33
C GLY A 358 -49.12 7.93 -37.26
N LEU A 359 -49.14 7.27 -36.10
CA LEU A 359 -49.93 6.06 -35.86
C LEU A 359 -51.44 6.33 -36.02
N VAL A 360 -51.94 7.40 -35.40
CA VAL A 360 -53.36 7.79 -35.45
C VAL A 360 -53.76 8.13 -36.89
N LEU A 361 -52.95 8.92 -37.59
CA LEU A 361 -53.19 9.25 -39.00
C LEU A 361 -53.25 7.98 -39.85
N LYS A 362 -52.29 7.06 -39.70
CA LYS A 362 -52.27 5.78 -40.41
C LYS A 362 -53.49 4.91 -40.08
N TYR A 363 -53.97 4.96 -38.84
CA TYR A 363 -55.18 4.24 -38.45
C TYR A 363 -56.46 4.84 -39.05
N ILE A 364 -56.50 6.14 -39.32
CA ILE A 364 -57.66 6.82 -39.93
C ILE A 364 -57.61 6.73 -41.46
N THR A 365 -56.43 6.78 -42.08
CA THR A 365 -56.28 6.68 -43.54
C THR A 365 -56.55 5.25 -44.02
N LEU A 366 -57.58 5.08 -44.84
CA LEU A 366 -57.95 3.81 -45.46
C LEU A 366 -57.23 3.54 -46.79
N VAL A 367 -56.83 4.62 -47.46
CA VAL A 367 -56.17 4.58 -48.76
C VAL A 367 -54.73 4.09 -48.57
N PRO A 368 -54.22 3.18 -49.42
CA PRO A 368 -52.80 2.82 -49.41
C PRO A 368 -51.91 4.04 -49.66
N ASP A 369 -50.69 4.01 -49.13
CA ASP A 369 -49.72 5.11 -49.26
C ASP A 369 -49.10 5.10 -50.68
N ILE A 370 -49.85 5.62 -51.65
CA ILE A 370 -49.48 5.65 -53.09
C ILE A 370 -49.14 7.06 -53.59
N ILE A 371 -49.15 8.07 -52.70
CA ILE A 371 -49.10 9.47 -53.14
C ILE A 371 -47.64 9.94 -53.22
N GLY A 372 -47.06 9.82 -54.41
CA GLY A 372 -45.96 10.66 -54.84
C GLY A 372 -46.46 12.08 -55.15
N TYR A 373 -46.30 12.53 -56.39
CA TYR A 373 -46.85 13.82 -56.83
C TYR A 373 -48.33 13.68 -57.20
N ALA A 374 -49.25 14.21 -56.39
CA ALA A 374 -50.70 14.17 -56.67
C ALA A 374 -51.10 14.73 -58.04
N SER A 375 -50.30 15.65 -58.60
CA SER A 375 -50.51 16.20 -59.94
C SER A 375 -50.33 15.17 -61.07
N SER A 376 -49.51 14.12 -60.89
CA SER A 376 -49.36 13.07 -61.91
C SER A 376 -50.61 12.18 -62.00
N LEU A 377 -51.32 11.98 -60.90
CA LEU A 377 -52.58 11.22 -60.84
C LEU A 377 -53.75 11.91 -61.56
N THR A 378 -53.54 13.13 -62.05
CA THR A 378 -54.52 13.88 -62.86
C THR A 378 -54.32 13.68 -64.37
N LEU A 379 -53.22 13.06 -64.80
CA LEU A 379 -52.96 12.79 -66.21
C LEU A 379 -53.89 11.68 -66.71
N LEU A 380 -54.63 11.98 -67.79
CA LEU A 380 -55.57 11.03 -68.43
C LEU A 380 -56.62 10.44 -67.48
N ASN A 381 -56.87 11.11 -66.35
CA ASN A 381 -57.82 10.64 -65.36
C ASN A 381 -59.24 11.13 -65.69
N PRO A 382 -60.18 10.24 -66.04
CA PRO A 382 -61.54 10.63 -66.41
C PRO A 382 -62.33 11.25 -65.24
N TYR A 383 -61.93 10.99 -64.00
CA TYR A 383 -62.59 11.48 -62.79
C TYR A 383 -62.03 12.82 -62.29
N PHE A 384 -61.04 13.38 -62.99
CA PHE A 384 -60.44 14.67 -62.69
C PHE A 384 -60.39 15.54 -63.96
N PRO A 385 -61.49 16.20 -64.36
CA PRO A 385 -61.50 17.05 -65.53
C PRO A 385 -60.54 18.23 -65.31
N THR A 386 -59.50 18.30 -66.14
CA THR A 386 -58.53 19.39 -66.11
C THR A 386 -58.91 20.48 -67.11
N PRO A 387 -58.62 21.76 -66.82
CA PRO A 387 -58.85 22.85 -67.77
C PRO A 387 -58.10 22.62 -69.08
N THR A 388 -58.59 23.19 -70.18
CA THR A 388 -58.04 22.99 -71.52
C THR A 388 -56.61 23.51 -71.60
N GLY A 389 -55.65 22.65 -71.95
CA GLY A 389 -54.22 22.96 -71.95
C GLY A 389 -53.50 22.51 -70.67
N GLY A 390 -52.23 22.13 -70.78
CA GLY A 390 -51.40 21.73 -69.63
C GLY A 390 -50.88 20.28 -69.63
N THR A 391 -51.03 19.54 -70.73
CA THR A 391 -50.47 18.18 -70.90
C THR A 391 -48.94 18.17 -71.03
N THR A 392 -48.32 19.30 -71.35
CA THR A 392 -46.85 19.47 -71.46
C THR A 392 -46.21 20.14 -70.24
N LEU A 393 -47.00 20.55 -69.24
CA LEU A 393 -46.50 21.25 -68.06
C LEU A 393 -45.70 20.31 -67.15
N SER A 394 -44.65 20.85 -66.54
CA SER A 394 -43.90 20.12 -65.51
C SER A 394 -44.77 19.86 -64.26
N GLY A 395 -44.42 18.85 -63.46
CA GLY A 395 -45.22 18.43 -62.31
C GLY A 395 -45.51 19.56 -61.30
N LEU A 396 -44.55 20.45 -61.05
CA LEU A 396 -44.72 21.58 -60.13
C LEU A 396 -45.64 22.66 -60.71
N GLU A 397 -45.48 23.04 -61.98
CA GLU A 397 -46.35 24.00 -62.67
C GLU A 397 -47.78 23.50 -62.75
N ARG A 398 -47.96 22.20 -63.03
CA ARG A 398 -49.27 21.55 -63.02
C ARG A 398 -49.89 21.49 -61.62
N THR A 399 -49.09 21.26 -60.58
CA THR A 399 -49.56 21.32 -59.19
C THR A 399 -50.02 22.73 -58.82
N ALA A 400 -49.29 23.76 -59.26
CA ALA A 400 -49.65 25.15 -59.05
C ALA A 400 -50.95 25.52 -59.79
N LEU A 401 -51.14 25.04 -61.02
CA LEU A 401 -52.37 25.24 -61.80
C LEU A 401 -53.59 24.57 -61.15
N LEU A 402 -53.39 23.42 -60.50
CA LEU A 402 -54.47 22.62 -59.88
C LEU A 402 -54.61 22.85 -58.37
N ARG A 403 -53.92 23.86 -57.81
CA ARG A 403 -53.77 24.08 -56.36
C ARG A 403 -55.10 24.17 -55.61
N ASP A 404 -56.09 24.81 -56.22
CA ASP A 404 -57.35 25.14 -55.56
C ASP A 404 -58.45 24.09 -55.78
N TYR A 405 -58.15 22.98 -56.45
CA TYR A 405 -59.13 21.92 -56.67
C TYR A 405 -59.14 20.92 -55.50
N PRO A 406 -60.30 20.72 -54.84
CA PRO A 406 -60.39 19.76 -53.76
C PRO A 406 -60.35 18.35 -54.35
N VAL A 407 -59.40 17.56 -53.88
CA VAL A 407 -59.12 16.21 -54.38
C VAL A 407 -59.41 15.17 -53.32
N ARG A 408 -59.75 13.96 -53.76
CA ARG A 408 -59.94 12.82 -52.88
C ARG A 408 -59.64 11.52 -53.63
N ILE A 409 -59.00 10.57 -52.94
CA ILE A 409 -58.99 9.17 -53.38
C ILE A 409 -60.21 8.51 -52.76
N GLY A 410 -61.09 7.99 -53.60
CA GLY A 410 -62.35 7.42 -53.18
C GLY A 410 -62.89 6.42 -54.17
N ASP A 411 -64.09 5.93 -53.87
CA ASP A 411 -64.74 4.91 -54.67
C ASP A 411 -65.51 5.56 -55.82
N VAL A 412 -65.13 5.23 -57.06
CA VAL A 412 -65.81 5.74 -58.27
C VAL A 412 -66.98 4.87 -58.72
N CYS A 413 -67.12 3.66 -58.18
CA CYS A 413 -68.23 2.75 -58.46
C CYS A 413 -68.98 2.40 -57.16
N PRO A 414 -69.57 3.38 -56.45
CA PRO A 414 -70.15 3.13 -55.12
C PRO A 414 -71.29 2.10 -55.13
N ASP A 415 -72.00 1.95 -56.25
CA ASP A 415 -73.19 1.10 -56.36
C ASP A 415 -72.90 -0.35 -56.81
N GLU A 416 -71.64 -0.68 -57.13
CA GLU A 416 -71.26 -2.02 -57.60
C GLU A 416 -70.84 -2.96 -56.44
N ALA A 417 -70.89 -4.28 -56.63
CA ALA A 417 -70.49 -5.22 -55.57
C ALA A 417 -68.99 -5.12 -55.19
N VAL A 418 -68.15 -4.70 -56.13
CA VAL A 418 -66.72 -4.43 -55.95
C VAL A 418 -66.47 -2.98 -56.37
N GLY A 419 -65.87 -2.18 -55.49
CA GLY A 419 -65.58 -0.78 -55.79
C GLY A 419 -64.28 -0.63 -56.57
N ALA A 420 -64.06 0.54 -57.19
CA ALA A 420 -62.80 0.87 -57.84
C ALA A 420 -62.21 2.12 -57.19
N ILE A 421 -60.93 2.08 -56.81
CA ILE A 421 -60.26 3.21 -56.16
C ILE A 421 -59.64 4.10 -57.22
N ALA A 422 -60.09 5.36 -57.29
CA ALA A 422 -59.45 6.35 -58.16
C ALA A 422 -59.22 7.67 -57.43
N PHE A 423 -58.19 8.40 -57.88
CA PHE A 423 -58.01 9.80 -57.54
C PHE A 423 -59.04 10.63 -58.29
N ALA A 424 -59.75 11.53 -57.63
CA ALA A 424 -60.82 12.25 -58.27
C ALA A 424 -61.11 13.59 -57.58
N ARG A 425 -61.88 14.43 -58.25
CA ARG A 425 -62.28 15.74 -57.73
C ARG A 425 -63.45 15.57 -56.78
N SER A 426 -63.33 16.09 -55.56
CA SER A 426 -64.29 15.78 -54.48
C SER A 426 -65.56 16.63 -54.49
N ASP A 427 -65.59 17.71 -55.26
CA ASP A 427 -66.71 18.64 -55.42
C ASP A 427 -67.75 18.19 -56.47
N MET A 428 -67.39 17.23 -57.34
CA MET A 428 -68.23 16.77 -58.45
C MET A 428 -69.28 15.71 -58.04
N GLY A 429 -69.27 15.25 -56.78
CA GLY A 429 -70.21 14.24 -56.27
C GLY A 429 -70.05 12.84 -56.87
N SER A 430 -69.09 12.63 -57.77
CA SER A 430 -68.84 11.38 -58.49
C SER A 430 -68.05 10.33 -57.69
N VAL A 431 -67.74 10.60 -56.42
CA VAL A 431 -66.76 9.81 -55.63
C VAL A 431 -67.25 9.58 -54.21
N GLY A 432 -67.43 8.32 -53.85
CA GLY A 432 -67.82 7.86 -52.52
C GLY A 432 -66.67 7.82 -51.50
N ARG A 433 -67.02 7.67 -50.22
CA ARG A 433 -66.02 7.36 -49.17
C ARG A 433 -65.60 5.90 -49.28
N LEU A 434 -64.32 5.60 -49.08
CA LEU A 434 -63.87 4.22 -48.92
C LEU A 434 -64.39 3.62 -47.61
N ASP A 435 -64.72 2.33 -47.63
CA ASP A 435 -65.16 1.53 -46.49
C ASP A 435 -64.21 0.34 -46.29
N ARG A 436 -63.73 0.14 -45.06
CA ARG A 436 -62.86 -1.00 -44.70
C ARG A 436 -63.48 -2.36 -44.96
N LYS A 437 -64.81 -2.45 -44.96
CA LYS A 437 -65.53 -3.72 -45.09
C LYS A 437 -65.81 -4.11 -46.54
N ARG A 438 -65.43 -3.27 -47.50
CA ARG A 438 -65.68 -3.47 -48.93
C ARG A 438 -64.41 -3.87 -49.68
N TRP A 439 -64.59 -4.70 -50.71
CA TRP A 439 -63.52 -5.08 -51.63
C TRP A 439 -63.37 -4.05 -52.74
N TYR A 440 -62.11 -3.72 -53.06
CA TYR A 440 -61.74 -2.78 -54.11
C TYR A 440 -60.78 -3.43 -55.10
N ILE A 441 -60.90 -3.06 -56.38
CA ILE A 441 -59.96 -3.40 -57.46
C ILE A 441 -59.09 -2.22 -57.86
#